data_AF-A0A7M2Z072-F1
#
_entry.id   AF-A0A7M2Z072-F1
#
_cell.length_a   1.000
_cell.length_b   1.000
_cell.length_c   1.000
_cell.angle_alpha   90.00
_cell.angle_beta   90.00
_cell.angle_gamma   90.00
#
_symmetry.space_group_name_H-M   'P 1'
#
loop_
_entity.id
_entity.type
_entity.pdbx_description
1 polymer ?
#
loop_
_entity_poly.entity_id
_entity_poly.type
_entity_poly.pdbx_seq_one_letter_code
_entity_poly.pdbx_strand_id
1 'polypeptide(L)'
;MQGQPRRDREWDHWPGRRAPDERLRNRLRGLFAATDGHGTDVEALIAERGREIEERSEQLARTIADLERREEQTARLRAAVEEMLRHGSAELDERHAELTLLARQLGDRDERLAASERELAERRRELGAVELRRAAAERKEAALAEREAALDRIAETLAGRERKLAESERQVADLLARAAQLDARELSLEQLVAETEAARRSLAAAQAALLQRESRLVDLEQRERELALRETQVEAATHDLATREAALAAERDAVSAGRGALTQAVAAVAGGLGIEGMPQAHTEARADTHVLFVPGERYRMVESSGPAPAVGSEIEVDLERFRVVRAGSAPLPGDARSYAYLEPAGTPDPPEA
;
A
#
# COMPACT_ATOMS: atom_id res chain seq x y z
N MET A 1 -88.53 -52.56 -81.89
CA MET A 1 -88.64 -52.90 -83.32
C MET A 1 -89.48 -54.17 -83.39
N GLN A 2 -90.69 -54.16 -83.98
CA GLN A 2 -90.94 -54.36 -85.43
C GLN A 2 -90.21 -55.63 -85.89
N GLY A 3 -90.87 -56.78 -86.10
CA GLY A 3 -91.78 -57.09 -87.22
C GLY A 3 -90.98 -57.90 -88.28
N GLN A 4 -91.46 -58.91 -89.00
CA GLN A 4 -92.80 -59.46 -89.26
C GLN A 4 -92.67 -60.97 -89.59
N PRO A 5 -93.72 -61.81 -89.43
CA PRO A 5 -93.76 -63.14 -90.04
C PRO A 5 -94.11 -63.04 -91.55
N ARG A 6 -93.43 -63.82 -92.40
CA ARG A 6 -93.75 -63.90 -93.85
C ARG A 6 -94.88 -64.89 -94.10
N ARG A 7 -95.95 -64.40 -94.72
CA ARG A 7 -97.11 -65.17 -95.18
C ARG A 7 -96.78 -66.16 -96.30
N ASP A 8 -97.51 -67.27 -96.27
CA ASP A 8 -98.26 -67.89 -97.37
C ASP A 8 -97.78 -67.56 -98.80
N ARG A 9 -97.36 -68.61 -99.51
CA ARG A 9 -97.07 -68.56 -100.94
C ARG A 9 -98.21 -69.25 -101.70
N GLU A 10 -99.04 -68.46 -102.35
CA GLU A 10 -100.20 -68.90 -103.13
C GLU A 10 -99.78 -69.80 -104.30
N TRP A 11 -100.34 -71.01 -104.37
CA TRP A 11 -100.10 -72.01 -105.44
C TRP A 11 -101.28 -72.04 -106.43
N ASP A 12 -101.62 -70.90 -107.04
CA ASP A 12 -102.85 -70.76 -107.86
C ASP A 12 -102.61 -70.39 -109.33
N HIS A 13 -101.54 -70.92 -109.93
CA HIS A 13 -101.24 -70.79 -111.36
C HIS A 13 -101.06 -72.14 -112.07
N TRP A 14 -102.11 -72.96 -112.09
CA TRP A 14 -102.22 -74.06 -113.05
C TRP A 14 -102.70 -73.54 -114.42
N PRO A 15 -101.92 -73.67 -115.51
CA PRO A 15 -102.34 -73.20 -116.83
C PRO A 15 -103.56 -73.98 -117.35
N GLY A 16 -104.49 -73.25 -117.95
CA GLY A 16 -105.87 -73.69 -118.17
C GLY A 16 -106.07 -74.99 -118.97
N ARG A 17 -107.15 -75.70 -118.64
CA ARG A 17 -107.67 -76.87 -119.35
C ARG A 17 -107.91 -76.58 -120.83
N ARG A 18 -106.96 -76.92 -121.70
CA ARG A 18 -107.24 -77.15 -123.12
C ARG A 18 -107.90 -78.52 -123.27
N ALA A 19 -108.92 -78.61 -124.13
CA ALA A 19 -109.63 -79.86 -124.39
C ALA A 19 -108.64 -80.94 -124.88
N PRO A 20 -108.71 -82.18 -124.35
CA PRO A 20 -107.72 -83.21 -124.66
C PRO A 20 -107.89 -83.72 -126.08
N ASP A 21 -106.86 -83.53 -126.91
CA ASP A 21 -106.78 -84.06 -128.28
C ASP A 21 -106.85 -85.61 -128.26
N GLU A 22 -107.92 -86.16 -128.84
CA GLU A 22 -108.18 -87.61 -128.91
C GLU A 22 -107.03 -88.36 -129.62
N ARG A 23 -106.33 -87.69 -130.55
CA ARG A 23 -105.15 -88.25 -131.25
C ARG A 23 -103.89 -88.27 -130.38
N LEU A 24 -103.86 -87.50 -129.30
CA LEU A 24 -102.83 -87.59 -128.26
C LEU A 24 -103.17 -88.73 -127.29
N ARG A 25 -104.44 -88.89 -126.91
CA ARG A 25 -104.91 -90.01 -126.07
C ARG A 25 -104.61 -91.38 -126.69
N ASN A 26 -104.87 -91.57 -127.99
CA ASN A 26 -104.56 -92.83 -128.65
C ASN A 26 -103.04 -93.06 -128.83
N ARG A 27 -102.22 -92.01 -129.01
CA ARG A 27 -100.75 -92.15 -129.04
C ARG A 27 -100.16 -92.44 -127.66
N LEU A 28 -100.69 -91.83 -126.60
CA LEU A 28 -100.30 -92.12 -125.23
C LEU A 28 -100.73 -93.54 -124.80
N ARG A 29 -101.90 -94.03 -125.22
CA ARG A 29 -102.26 -95.46 -125.05
C ARG A 29 -101.27 -96.42 -125.70
N GLY A 30 -100.67 -96.05 -126.84
CA GLY A 30 -99.63 -96.85 -127.48
C GLY A 30 -98.30 -96.89 -126.71
N LEU A 31 -98.01 -95.90 -125.86
CA LEU A 31 -96.85 -95.88 -124.97
C LEU A 31 -97.09 -96.60 -123.63
N PHE A 32 -98.34 -96.88 -123.30
CA PHE A 32 -98.76 -97.77 -122.20
C PHE A 32 -99.34 -99.09 -122.74
N ALA A 33 -98.87 -99.54 -123.90
CA ALA A 33 -99.07 -100.91 -124.33
C ALA A 33 -98.36 -101.84 -123.35
N ALA A 34 -99.06 -102.86 -122.86
CA ALA A 34 -98.52 -103.80 -121.90
C ALA A 34 -97.36 -104.59 -122.52
N THR A 35 -96.14 -104.27 -122.11
CA THR A 35 -94.99 -105.15 -122.28
C THR A 35 -95.05 -106.22 -121.19
N ASP A 36 -95.89 -107.23 -121.41
CA ASP A 36 -96.13 -108.40 -120.54
C ASP A 36 -94.91 -109.35 -120.39
N GLY A 37 -93.71 -108.79 -120.51
CA GLY A 37 -92.40 -109.40 -120.25
C GLY A 37 -91.36 -108.45 -119.65
N HIS A 38 -91.74 -107.21 -119.28
CA HIS A 38 -90.84 -106.25 -118.59
C HIS A 38 -91.32 -105.88 -117.18
N GLY A 39 -92.53 -106.30 -116.77
CA GLY A 39 -93.02 -106.07 -115.40
C GLY A 39 -92.12 -106.71 -114.34
N THR A 40 -91.69 -107.96 -114.58
CA THR A 40 -90.77 -108.68 -113.68
C THR A 40 -89.37 -108.07 -113.62
N ASP A 41 -88.86 -107.49 -114.72
CA ASP A 41 -87.57 -106.78 -114.72
C ASP A 41 -87.66 -105.45 -113.97
N VAL A 42 -88.78 -104.72 -114.10
CA VAL A 42 -89.03 -103.48 -113.36
C VAL A 42 -89.22 -103.77 -111.87
N GLU A 43 -89.96 -104.82 -111.50
CA GLU A 43 -90.10 -105.25 -110.10
C GLU A 43 -88.76 -105.73 -109.50
N ALA A 44 -87.96 -106.49 -110.25
CA ALA A 44 -86.62 -106.90 -109.82
C ALA A 44 -85.68 -105.70 -109.63
N LEU A 45 -85.71 -104.72 -110.54
CA LEU A 45 -84.94 -103.48 -110.44
C LEU A 45 -85.43 -102.61 -109.27
N ILE A 46 -86.73 -102.55 -109.00
CA ILE A 46 -87.29 -101.87 -107.81
C ILE A 46 -86.84 -102.56 -106.53
N ALA A 47 -86.81 -103.90 -106.49
CA ALA A 47 -86.31 -104.66 -105.34
C ALA A 47 -84.78 -104.57 -105.17
N GLU A 48 -84.01 -104.42 -106.24
CA GLU A 48 -82.58 -104.14 -106.21
C GLU A 48 -82.29 -102.71 -105.72
N ARG A 49 -82.96 -101.71 -106.29
CA ARG A 49 -82.85 -100.30 -105.85
C ARG A 49 -83.41 -100.09 -104.45
N GLY A 50 -84.43 -100.84 -104.05
CA GLY A 50 -84.94 -100.85 -102.68
C GLY A 50 -83.87 -101.31 -101.69
N ARG A 51 -83.26 -102.47 -101.94
CA ARG A 51 -82.12 -102.98 -101.14
C ARG A 51 -80.93 -102.02 -101.14
N GLU A 52 -80.58 -101.44 -102.30
CA GLU A 52 -79.50 -100.44 -102.37
C GLU A 52 -79.82 -99.16 -101.58
N ILE A 53 -81.09 -98.71 -101.57
CA ILE A 53 -81.55 -97.58 -100.76
C ILE A 53 -81.53 -97.94 -99.27
N GLU A 54 -81.92 -99.16 -98.89
CA GLU A 54 -81.86 -99.66 -97.51
C GLU A 54 -80.40 -99.74 -97.02
N GLU A 55 -79.50 -100.37 -97.79
CA GLU A 55 -78.06 -100.45 -97.50
C GLU A 55 -77.42 -99.06 -97.35
N ARG A 56 -77.73 -98.13 -98.26
CA ARG A 56 -77.28 -96.73 -98.17
C ARG A 56 -77.89 -95.99 -96.99
N SER A 57 -79.15 -96.26 -96.63
CA SER A 57 -79.82 -95.64 -95.49
C SER A 57 -79.24 -96.14 -94.16
N GLU A 58 -78.95 -97.44 -94.06
CA GLU A 58 -78.20 -98.01 -92.94
C GLU A 58 -76.78 -97.45 -92.85
N GLN A 59 -76.08 -97.32 -93.98
CA GLN A 59 -74.74 -96.73 -94.02
C GLN A 59 -74.78 -95.28 -93.53
N LEU A 60 -75.73 -94.48 -94.02
CA LEU A 60 -75.94 -93.10 -93.57
C LEU A 60 -76.25 -93.05 -92.06
N ALA A 61 -77.20 -93.87 -91.57
CA ALA A 61 -77.53 -93.94 -90.15
C ALA A 61 -76.31 -94.30 -89.27
N ARG A 62 -75.46 -95.24 -89.70
CA ARG A 62 -74.20 -95.58 -89.02
C ARG A 62 -73.23 -94.39 -89.01
N THR A 63 -73.06 -93.69 -90.13
CA THR A 63 -72.19 -92.49 -90.19
C THR A 63 -72.72 -91.32 -89.37
N ILE A 64 -74.05 -91.12 -89.31
CA ILE A 64 -74.69 -90.11 -88.47
C ILE A 64 -74.43 -90.45 -86.99
N ALA A 65 -74.67 -91.69 -86.57
CA ALA A 65 -74.39 -92.13 -85.19
C ALA A 65 -72.89 -92.08 -84.82
N ASP A 66 -71.97 -92.22 -85.78
CA ASP A 66 -70.52 -91.97 -85.57
C ASP A 66 -70.21 -90.48 -85.45
N LEU A 67 -70.86 -89.62 -86.24
CA LEU A 67 -70.70 -88.16 -86.19
C LEU A 67 -71.29 -87.58 -84.90
N GLU A 68 -72.47 -87.99 -84.48
CA GLU A 68 -73.11 -87.62 -83.22
C GLU A 68 -72.24 -88.01 -82.02
N ARG A 69 -71.70 -89.24 -81.99
CA ARG A 69 -70.76 -89.67 -80.95
C ARG A 69 -69.48 -88.83 -80.92
N ARG A 70 -68.96 -88.43 -82.08
CA ARG A 70 -67.80 -87.52 -82.16
C ARG A 70 -68.16 -86.11 -81.71
N GLU A 71 -69.32 -85.59 -82.09
CA GLU A 71 -69.82 -84.29 -81.67
C GLU A 71 -69.98 -84.25 -80.15
N GLU A 72 -70.68 -85.22 -79.56
CA GLU A 72 -70.78 -85.40 -78.11
C GLU A 72 -69.41 -85.47 -77.44
N GLN A 73 -68.46 -86.24 -77.99
CA GLN A 73 -67.11 -86.32 -77.45
C GLN A 73 -66.40 -84.97 -77.51
N THR A 74 -66.51 -84.21 -78.61
CA THR A 74 -65.94 -82.86 -78.70
C THR A 74 -66.62 -81.86 -77.76
N ALA A 75 -67.93 -81.97 -77.54
CA ALA A 75 -68.68 -81.14 -76.59
C ALA A 75 -68.23 -81.42 -75.15
N ARG A 76 -68.09 -82.70 -74.76
CA ARG A 76 -67.57 -83.10 -73.44
C ARG A 76 -66.13 -82.63 -73.23
N LEU A 77 -65.27 -82.76 -74.24
CA LEU A 77 -63.88 -82.27 -74.16
C LEU A 77 -63.81 -80.74 -74.06
N ARG A 78 -64.63 -80.00 -74.81
CA ARG A 78 -64.73 -78.53 -74.70
C ARG A 78 -65.19 -78.12 -73.30
N ALA A 79 -66.24 -78.75 -72.76
CA ALA A 79 -66.73 -78.47 -71.41
C ALA A 79 -65.64 -78.71 -70.35
N ALA A 80 -64.93 -79.84 -70.42
CA ALA A 80 -63.84 -80.15 -69.49
C ALA A 80 -62.66 -79.16 -69.59
N VAL A 81 -62.32 -78.70 -70.80
CA VAL A 81 -61.29 -77.65 -71.01
C VAL A 81 -61.77 -76.31 -70.45
N GLU A 82 -63.03 -75.93 -70.64
CA GLU A 82 -63.59 -74.72 -70.04
C GLU A 82 -63.60 -74.76 -68.51
N GLU A 83 -63.97 -75.89 -67.91
CA GLU A 83 -63.91 -76.07 -66.44
C GLU A 83 -62.47 -75.96 -65.92
N MET A 84 -61.52 -76.62 -66.58
CA MET A 84 -60.09 -76.52 -66.26
C MET A 84 -59.57 -75.07 -66.38
N LEU A 85 -59.97 -74.33 -67.42
CA LEU A 85 -59.58 -72.93 -67.62
C LEU A 85 -60.22 -72.01 -66.57
N ARG A 86 -61.49 -72.22 -66.21
CA ARG A 86 -62.17 -71.46 -65.14
C ARG A 86 -61.49 -71.71 -63.79
N HIS A 87 -61.17 -72.96 -63.47
CA HIS A 87 -60.48 -73.32 -62.25
C HIS A 87 -59.07 -72.72 -62.19
N GLY A 88 -58.28 -72.87 -63.25
CA GLY A 88 -56.94 -72.29 -63.33
C GLY A 88 -56.92 -70.76 -63.30
N SER A 89 -57.93 -70.10 -63.88
CA SER A 89 -58.09 -68.64 -63.74
C SER A 89 -58.34 -68.25 -62.29
N ALA A 90 -59.27 -68.94 -61.60
CA ALA A 90 -59.59 -68.65 -60.21
C ALA A 90 -58.38 -68.86 -59.27
N GLU A 91 -57.59 -69.92 -59.48
CA GLU A 91 -56.34 -70.13 -58.74
C GLU A 91 -55.30 -69.03 -59.01
N LEU A 92 -55.16 -68.58 -60.28
CA LEU A 92 -54.25 -67.49 -60.62
C LEU A 92 -54.70 -66.15 -60.01
N ASP A 93 -56.00 -65.87 -59.98
CA ASP A 93 -56.58 -64.68 -59.35
C ASP A 93 -56.35 -64.69 -57.82
N GLU A 94 -56.51 -65.86 -57.17
CA GLU A 94 -56.20 -66.04 -55.74
C GLU A 94 -54.71 -65.81 -55.46
N ARG A 95 -53.81 -66.42 -56.25
CA ARG A 95 -52.35 -66.20 -56.11
C ARG A 95 -51.96 -64.75 -56.41
N HIS A 96 -52.62 -64.08 -57.34
CA HIS A 96 -52.37 -62.67 -57.61
C HIS A 96 -52.81 -61.78 -56.44
N ALA A 97 -53.94 -62.09 -55.79
CA ALA A 97 -54.39 -61.42 -54.57
C ALA A 97 -53.43 -61.65 -53.39
N GLU A 98 -52.96 -62.88 -53.18
CA GLU A 98 -51.94 -63.22 -52.17
C GLU A 98 -50.64 -62.43 -52.40
N LEU A 99 -50.11 -62.42 -53.63
CA LEU A 99 -48.89 -61.68 -53.98
C LEU A 99 -49.07 -60.17 -53.80
N THR A 100 -50.24 -59.62 -54.13
CA THR A 100 -50.56 -58.20 -53.93
C THR A 100 -50.61 -57.84 -52.44
N LEU A 101 -51.17 -58.71 -51.60
CA LEU A 101 -51.18 -58.55 -50.15
C LEU A 101 -49.76 -58.62 -49.56
N LEU A 102 -48.94 -59.59 -49.98
CA LEU A 102 -47.56 -59.74 -49.52
C LEU A 102 -46.68 -58.56 -49.96
N ALA A 103 -46.82 -58.08 -51.20
CA ALA A 103 -46.12 -56.90 -51.69
C ALA A 103 -46.46 -55.65 -50.86
N ARG A 104 -47.74 -55.47 -50.51
CA ARG A 104 -48.17 -54.40 -49.59
C ARG A 104 -47.56 -54.56 -48.19
N GLN A 105 -47.58 -55.77 -47.63
CA GLN A 105 -46.99 -56.03 -46.31
C GLN A 105 -45.48 -55.79 -46.27
N LEU A 106 -44.76 -56.04 -47.37
CA LEU A 106 -43.35 -55.70 -47.51
C LEU A 106 -43.16 -54.18 -47.58
N GLY A 107 -43.95 -53.46 -48.39
CA GLY A 107 -43.94 -51.99 -48.42
C GLY A 107 -44.19 -51.35 -47.04
N ASP A 108 -45.23 -51.81 -46.34
CA ASP A 108 -45.56 -51.36 -44.97
C ASP A 108 -44.40 -51.64 -43.97
N ARG A 109 -43.56 -52.66 -44.21
CA ARG A 109 -42.40 -52.98 -43.38
C ARG A 109 -41.17 -52.14 -43.76
N ASP A 110 -40.93 -51.95 -45.05
CA ASP A 110 -39.81 -51.16 -45.55
C ASP A 110 -39.97 -49.68 -45.16
N GLU A 111 -41.20 -49.14 -45.20
CA GLU A 111 -41.50 -47.80 -44.69
C GLU A 111 -41.20 -47.65 -43.19
N ARG A 112 -41.56 -48.66 -42.37
CA ARG A 112 -41.27 -48.67 -40.92
C ARG A 112 -39.77 -48.77 -40.64
N LEU A 113 -39.05 -49.61 -41.39
CA LEU A 113 -37.60 -49.73 -41.30
C LEU A 113 -36.94 -48.39 -41.65
N ALA A 114 -37.28 -47.81 -42.80
CA ALA A 114 -36.77 -46.51 -43.24
C ALA A 114 -37.10 -45.36 -42.26
N ALA A 115 -38.23 -45.41 -41.56
CA ALA A 115 -38.54 -44.47 -40.48
C ALA A 115 -37.61 -44.67 -39.27
N SER A 116 -37.42 -45.91 -38.81
CA SER A 116 -36.52 -46.23 -37.69
C SER A 116 -35.05 -45.91 -37.97
N GLU A 117 -34.60 -46.08 -39.22
CA GLU A 117 -33.24 -45.73 -39.65
C GLU A 117 -33.01 -44.20 -39.60
N ARG A 118 -34.01 -43.40 -39.98
CA ARG A 118 -33.94 -41.93 -39.86
C ARG A 118 -33.84 -41.51 -38.40
N GLU A 119 -34.68 -42.07 -37.52
CA GLU A 119 -34.64 -41.78 -36.08
C GLU A 119 -33.28 -42.17 -35.47
N LEU A 120 -32.72 -43.32 -35.83
CA LEU A 120 -31.38 -43.73 -35.40
C LEU A 120 -30.28 -42.81 -35.96
N ALA A 121 -30.42 -42.32 -37.19
CA ALA A 121 -29.48 -41.36 -37.77
C ALA A 121 -29.55 -40.00 -37.07
N GLU A 122 -30.74 -39.54 -36.67
CA GLU A 122 -30.93 -38.32 -35.89
C GLU A 122 -30.33 -38.46 -34.49
N ARG A 123 -30.66 -39.53 -33.75
CA ARG A 123 -30.06 -39.81 -32.43
C ARG A 123 -28.53 -39.91 -32.48
N ARG A 124 -27.95 -40.49 -33.55
CA ARG A 124 -26.49 -40.52 -33.76
C ARG A 124 -25.89 -39.12 -33.95
N ARG A 125 -26.57 -38.22 -34.67
CA ARG A 125 -26.14 -36.81 -34.83
C ARG A 125 -26.23 -36.06 -33.50
N GLU A 126 -27.28 -36.27 -32.73
CA GLU A 126 -27.46 -35.67 -31.40
C GLU A 126 -26.38 -36.12 -30.43
N LEU A 127 -26.10 -37.42 -30.36
CA LEU A 127 -25.01 -37.98 -29.54
C LEU A 127 -23.65 -37.40 -29.96
N GLY A 128 -23.35 -37.35 -31.26
CA GLY A 128 -22.12 -36.71 -31.76
C GLY A 128 -22.03 -35.21 -31.39
N ALA A 129 -23.14 -34.48 -31.39
CA ALA A 129 -23.18 -33.10 -30.93
C ALA A 129 -22.96 -32.97 -29.41
N VAL A 130 -23.45 -33.91 -28.61
CA VAL A 130 -23.19 -33.99 -27.16
C VAL A 130 -21.72 -34.33 -26.88
N GLU A 131 -21.13 -35.28 -27.60
CA GLU A 131 -19.70 -35.62 -27.50
C GLU A 131 -18.80 -34.44 -27.85
N LEU A 132 -19.12 -33.69 -28.93
CA LEU A 132 -18.39 -32.47 -29.28
C LEU A 132 -18.54 -31.38 -28.21
N ARG A 133 -19.72 -31.22 -27.61
CA ARG A 133 -19.94 -30.29 -26.48
C ARG A 133 -19.14 -30.71 -25.24
N ARG A 134 -19.10 -32.01 -24.93
CA ARG A 134 -18.32 -32.58 -23.84
C ARG A 134 -16.82 -32.34 -24.05
N ALA A 135 -16.28 -32.68 -25.21
CA ALA A 135 -14.88 -32.42 -25.54
C ALA A 135 -14.53 -30.92 -25.52
N ALA A 136 -15.49 -30.04 -25.87
CA ALA A 136 -15.31 -28.59 -25.74
C ALA A 136 -15.38 -28.10 -24.27
N ALA A 137 -16.11 -28.78 -23.39
CA ALA A 137 -16.11 -28.51 -21.94
C ALA A 137 -14.79 -28.97 -21.30
N GLU A 138 -14.38 -30.22 -21.54
CA GLU A 138 -13.12 -30.79 -21.03
C GLU A 138 -11.90 -29.93 -21.44
N ARG A 139 -11.86 -29.40 -22.67
CA ARG A 139 -10.83 -28.43 -23.11
C ARG A 139 -10.86 -27.10 -22.36
N LYS A 140 -12.04 -26.60 -22.00
CA LYS A 140 -12.18 -25.36 -21.22
C LYS A 140 -11.76 -25.58 -19.77
N GLU A 141 -12.13 -26.72 -19.18
CA GLU A 141 -11.73 -27.11 -17.83
C GLU A 141 -10.20 -27.24 -17.74
N ALA A 142 -9.56 -27.93 -18.69
CA ALA A 142 -8.10 -28.00 -18.78
C ALA A 142 -7.45 -26.61 -18.88
N ALA A 143 -7.96 -25.73 -19.76
CA ALA A 143 -7.45 -24.37 -19.90
C ALA A 143 -7.71 -23.47 -18.68
N LEU A 144 -8.73 -23.76 -17.86
CA LEU A 144 -8.96 -23.09 -16.58
C LEU A 144 -7.99 -23.59 -15.51
N ALA A 145 -7.77 -24.90 -15.40
CA ALA A 145 -6.80 -25.48 -14.49
C ALA A 145 -5.35 -25.01 -14.78
N GLU A 146 -4.97 -24.86 -16.06
CA GLU A 146 -3.69 -24.27 -16.45
C GLU A 146 -3.55 -22.80 -15.99
N ARG A 147 -4.65 -22.02 -16.05
CA ARG A 147 -4.68 -20.63 -15.59
C ARG A 147 -4.63 -20.52 -14.07
N GLU A 148 -5.35 -21.37 -13.36
CA GLU A 148 -5.32 -21.48 -11.90
C GLU A 148 -3.89 -21.78 -11.43
N ALA A 149 -3.27 -22.84 -11.96
CA ALA A 149 -1.88 -23.17 -11.67
C ALA A 149 -0.87 -22.09 -12.12
N ALA A 150 -1.20 -21.22 -13.08
CA ALA A 150 -0.39 -20.04 -13.41
C ALA A 150 -0.56 -18.90 -12.39
N LEU A 151 -1.78 -18.67 -11.89
CA LEU A 151 -2.06 -17.69 -10.84
C LEU A 151 -1.40 -18.09 -9.51
N ASP A 152 -1.43 -19.37 -9.14
CA ASP A 152 -0.77 -19.87 -7.92
C ASP A 152 0.73 -19.60 -7.94
N ARG A 153 1.41 -19.92 -9.06
CA ARG A 153 2.84 -19.61 -9.24
C ARG A 153 3.16 -18.11 -9.18
N ILE A 154 2.23 -17.26 -9.64
CA ILE A 154 2.36 -15.80 -9.50
C ILE A 154 2.19 -15.39 -8.03
N ALA A 155 1.20 -15.95 -7.32
CA ALA A 155 0.97 -15.68 -5.90
C ALA A 155 2.17 -16.10 -5.03
N GLU A 156 2.74 -17.29 -5.26
CA GLU A 156 3.99 -17.74 -4.62
C GLU A 156 5.16 -16.79 -4.90
N THR A 157 5.29 -16.33 -6.15
CA THR A 157 6.33 -15.37 -6.55
C THR A 157 6.16 -14.02 -5.85
N LEU A 158 4.92 -13.53 -5.71
CA LEU A 158 4.60 -12.30 -5.00
C LEU A 158 4.88 -12.44 -3.50
N ALA A 159 4.40 -13.49 -2.85
CA ALA A 159 4.69 -13.77 -1.44
C ALA A 159 6.21 -13.91 -1.18
N GLY A 160 6.96 -14.48 -2.13
CA GLY A 160 8.43 -14.53 -2.09
C GLY A 160 9.10 -13.15 -2.20
N ARG A 161 8.52 -12.21 -2.97
CA ARG A 161 8.98 -10.83 -3.09
C ARG A 161 8.63 -9.99 -1.86
N GLU A 162 7.42 -10.15 -1.33
CA GLU A 162 6.96 -9.47 -0.10
C GLU A 162 7.85 -9.84 1.10
N ARG A 163 8.21 -11.11 1.26
CA ARG A 163 9.15 -11.55 2.30
C ARG A 163 10.52 -10.88 2.18
N LYS A 164 11.05 -10.79 0.95
CA LYS A 164 12.33 -10.10 0.67
C LYS A 164 12.25 -8.60 0.91
N LEU A 165 11.12 -7.98 0.58
CA LEU A 165 10.89 -6.56 0.86
C LEU A 165 10.87 -6.31 2.37
N ALA A 166 10.08 -7.08 3.12
CA ALA A 166 10.01 -7.00 4.58
C ALA A 166 11.37 -7.31 5.27
N GLU A 167 12.19 -8.17 4.69
CA GLU A 167 13.58 -8.39 5.14
C GLU A 167 14.45 -7.14 4.89
N SER A 168 14.37 -6.54 3.70
CA SER A 168 15.11 -5.32 3.37
C SER A 168 14.67 -4.11 4.19
N GLU A 169 13.38 -3.98 4.50
CA GLU A 169 12.83 -2.94 5.38
C GLU A 169 13.39 -3.06 6.81
N ARG A 170 13.50 -4.29 7.33
CA ARG A 170 14.16 -4.55 8.63
C ARG A 170 15.65 -4.19 8.59
N GLN A 171 16.36 -4.57 7.52
CA GLN A 171 17.76 -4.21 7.35
C GLN A 171 17.95 -2.67 7.29
N VAL A 172 17.05 -1.94 6.63
CA VAL A 172 17.07 -0.47 6.62
C VAL A 172 16.79 0.10 8.01
N ALA A 173 15.81 -0.43 8.75
CA ALA A 173 15.52 -0.02 10.12
C ALA A 173 16.71 -0.25 11.07
N ASP A 174 17.38 -1.41 10.97
CA ASP A 174 18.60 -1.72 11.73
C ASP A 174 19.76 -0.78 11.39
N LEU A 175 19.93 -0.41 10.11
CA LEU A 175 20.94 0.55 9.69
C LEU A 175 20.65 1.97 10.18
N LEU A 176 19.39 2.42 10.17
CA LEU A 176 18.98 3.70 10.73
C LEU A 176 19.17 3.76 12.25
N ALA A 177 18.87 2.66 12.96
CA ALA A 177 19.13 2.55 14.40
C ALA A 177 20.63 2.61 14.72
N ARG A 178 21.48 1.99 13.88
CA ARG A 178 22.95 2.08 14.01
C ARG A 178 23.47 3.48 13.70
N ALA A 179 22.92 4.18 12.71
CA ALA A 179 23.27 5.57 12.41
C ALA A 179 22.99 6.47 13.63
N ALA A 180 21.78 6.42 14.18
CA ALA A 180 21.43 7.18 15.39
C ALA A 180 22.32 6.85 16.62
N GLN A 181 22.79 5.60 16.75
CA GLN A 181 23.76 5.22 17.78
C GLN A 181 25.17 5.79 17.53
N LEU A 182 25.57 5.98 16.28
CA LEU A 182 26.83 6.64 15.93
C LEU A 182 26.72 8.15 16.16
N ASP A 183 25.63 8.79 15.74
CA ASP A 183 25.37 10.22 15.97
C ASP A 183 25.40 10.55 17.48
N ALA A 184 24.76 9.72 18.31
CA ALA A 184 24.77 9.86 19.77
C ALA A 184 26.17 9.65 20.38
N ARG A 185 26.99 8.78 19.78
CA ARG A 185 28.39 8.58 20.18
C ARG A 185 29.29 9.73 19.76
N GLU A 186 29.06 10.31 18.58
CA GLU A 186 29.77 11.49 18.10
C GLU A 186 29.54 12.68 19.04
N LEU A 187 28.29 12.99 19.36
CA LEU A 187 27.93 14.01 20.36
C LEU A 187 28.57 13.77 21.74
N SER A 188 28.64 12.51 22.19
CA SER A 188 29.30 12.16 23.45
C SER A 188 30.82 12.35 23.38
N LEU A 189 31.45 12.08 22.24
CA LEU A 189 32.88 12.33 22.03
C LEU A 189 33.18 13.83 21.92
N GLU A 190 32.33 14.62 21.27
CA GLU A 190 32.46 16.09 21.24
C GLU A 190 32.39 16.70 22.65
N GLN A 191 31.47 16.21 23.49
CA GLN A 191 31.39 16.62 24.90
C GLN A 191 32.67 16.28 25.67
N LEU A 192 33.19 15.04 25.54
CA LEU A 192 34.44 14.63 26.18
C LEU A 192 35.65 15.44 25.68
N VAL A 193 35.69 15.81 24.39
CA VAL A 193 36.72 16.70 23.84
C VAL A 193 36.63 18.08 24.51
N ALA A 194 35.44 18.69 24.58
CA ALA A 194 35.23 19.98 25.23
C ALA A 194 35.61 19.96 26.73
N GLU A 195 35.27 18.89 27.45
CA GLU A 195 35.68 18.68 28.85
C GLU A 195 37.21 18.58 28.99
N THR A 196 37.88 17.80 28.13
CA THR A 196 39.35 17.66 28.18
C THR A 196 40.06 18.96 27.82
N GLU A 197 39.51 19.78 26.91
CA GLU A 197 40.02 21.12 26.64
C GLU A 197 39.84 22.04 27.85
N ALA A 198 38.67 22.05 28.49
CA ALA A 198 38.43 22.84 29.69
C ALA A 198 39.39 22.45 30.83
N ALA A 199 39.62 21.14 31.03
CA ALA A 199 40.59 20.62 31.98
C ALA A 199 42.04 21.06 31.65
N ARG A 200 42.43 21.02 30.37
CA ARG A 200 43.75 21.53 29.91
C ARG A 200 43.92 23.03 30.16
N ARG A 201 42.90 23.84 29.87
CA ARG A 201 42.90 25.29 30.15
C ARG A 201 43.02 25.57 31.64
N SER A 202 42.30 24.82 32.48
CA SER A 202 42.38 24.90 33.95
C SER A 202 43.78 24.55 34.47
N LEU A 203 44.38 23.45 33.97
CA LEU A 203 45.74 23.05 34.32
C LEU A 203 46.77 24.11 33.94
N ALA A 204 46.67 24.69 32.74
CA ALA A 204 47.57 25.77 32.29
C ALA A 204 47.44 27.02 33.17
N ALA A 205 46.22 27.38 33.57
CA ALA A 205 45.98 28.49 34.50
C ALA A 205 46.56 28.20 35.90
N ALA A 206 46.44 26.98 36.40
CA ALA A 206 47.03 26.56 37.67
C ALA A 206 48.57 26.57 37.62
N GLN A 207 49.17 26.14 36.51
CA GLN A 207 50.62 26.22 36.27
C GLN A 207 51.10 27.67 36.23
N ALA A 208 50.40 28.56 35.53
CA ALA A 208 50.72 29.99 35.52
C ALA A 208 50.61 30.63 36.92
N ALA A 209 49.60 30.25 37.69
CA ALA A 209 49.45 30.70 39.08
C ALA A 209 50.55 30.14 40.02
N LEU A 210 51.06 28.93 39.76
CA LEU A 210 52.21 28.36 40.47
C LEU A 210 53.48 29.17 40.17
N LEU A 211 53.80 29.39 38.88
CA LEU A 211 54.94 30.19 38.45
C LEU A 211 54.89 31.61 39.02
N GLN A 212 53.71 32.22 39.10
CA GLN A 212 53.53 33.54 39.74
C GLN A 212 53.75 33.50 41.26
N ARG A 213 53.43 32.39 41.94
CA ARG A 213 53.75 32.22 43.36
C ARG A 213 55.24 32.01 43.56
N GLU A 214 55.89 31.22 42.72
CA GLU A 214 57.34 31.02 42.73
C GLU A 214 58.09 32.33 42.50
N SER A 215 57.70 33.15 41.52
CA SER A 215 58.33 34.47 41.30
C SER A 215 58.15 35.40 42.51
N ARG A 216 56.95 35.43 43.11
CA ARG A 216 56.70 36.21 44.34
C ARG A 216 57.51 35.71 45.54
N LEU A 217 57.75 34.41 45.65
CA LEU A 217 58.62 33.86 46.69
C LEU A 217 60.07 34.31 46.48
N VAL A 218 60.57 34.26 45.24
CA VAL A 218 61.90 34.81 44.89
C VAL A 218 62.01 36.30 45.18
N ASP A 219 60.98 37.10 44.84
CA ASP A 219 60.93 38.54 45.17
C ASP A 219 60.94 38.79 46.70
N LEU A 220 60.26 37.94 47.48
CA LEU A 220 60.23 38.02 48.94
C LEU A 220 61.57 37.60 49.57
N GLU A 221 62.20 36.53 49.09
CA GLU A 221 63.56 36.12 49.50
C GLU A 221 64.60 37.21 49.20
N GLN A 222 64.48 37.89 48.04
CA GLN A 222 65.34 39.02 47.71
C GLN A 222 65.13 40.18 48.69
N ARG A 223 63.89 40.53 49.02
CA ARG A 223 63.57 41.56 50.02
C ARG A 223 64.06 41.18 51.42
N GLU A 224 63.97 39.92 51.81
CA GLU A 224 64.50 39.43 53.09
C GLU A 224 66.03 39.61 53.14
N ARG A 225 66.74 39.27 52.06
CA ARG A 225 68.20 39.50 51.94
C ARG A 225 68.54 41.00 51.93
N GLU A 226 67.77 41.84 51.24
CA GLU A 226 67.94 43.29 51.27
C GLU A 226 67.70 43.88 52.68
N LEU A 227 66.70 43.37 53.40
CA LEU A 227 66.42 43.79 54.77
C LEU A 227 67.52 43.34 55.74
N ALA A 228 68.05 42.12 55.62
CA ALA A 228 69.20 41.67 56.41
C ALA A 228 70.49 42.49 56.11
N LEU A 229 70.70 42.88 54.85
CA LEU A 229 71.77 43.81 54.48
C LEU A 229 71.55 45.21 55.06
N ARG A 230 70.31 45.70 55.14
CA ARG A 230 69.98 46.96 55.81
C ARG A 230 70.11 46.87 57.32
N GLU A 231 69.73 45.76 57.92
CA GLU A 231 69.86 45.50 59.36
C GLU A 231 71.34 45.55 59.77
N THR A 232 72.20 44.80 59.09
CA THR A 232 73.66 44.86 59.31
C THR A 232 74.27 46.24 59.01
N GLN A 233 73.76 46.98 58.02
CA GLN A 233 74.15 48.38 57.79
C GLN A 233 73.70 49.32 58.93
N VAL A 234 72.51 49.12 59.49
CA VAL A 234 72.00 49.88 60.63
C VAL A 234 72.78 49.53 61.89
N GLU A 235 73.08 48.26 62.15
CA GLU A 235 73.96 47.84 63.25
C GLU A 235 75.33 48.53 63.14
N ALA A 236 75.98 48.47 61.96
CA ALA A 236 77.23 49.17 61.72
C ALA A 236 77.10 50.70 61.93
N ALA A 237 76.04 51.33 61.41
CA ALA A 237 75.80 52.76 61.61
C ALA A 237 75.52 53.13 63.07
N THR A 238 74.86 52.27 63.85
CA THR A 238 74.67 52.48 65.29
C THR A 238 75.97 52.29 66.07
N HIS A 239 76.86 51.40 65.63
CA HIS A 239 78.20 51.26 66.20
C HIS A 239 79.09 52.48 65.87
N ASP A 240 79.04 52.98 64.63
CA ASP A 240 79.68 54.23 64.21
C ASP A 240 79.14 55.46 64.96
N LEU A 241 77.82 55.49 65.25
CA LEU A 241 77.23 56.53 66.09
C LEU A 241 77.69 56.39 67.54
N ALA A 242 77.68 55.18 68.12
CA ALA A 242 78.14 54.96 69.49
C ALA A 242 79.63 55.29 69.68
N THR A 243 80.48 54.99 68.69
CA THR A 243 81.90 55.39 68.71
C THR A 243 82.09 56.89 68.52
N ARG A 244 81.27 57.55 67.68
CA ARG A 244 81.24 59.03 67.58
C ARG A 244 80.72 59.69 68.85
N GLU A 245 79.71 59.14 69.50
CA GLU A 245 79.19 59.62 70.78
C GLU A 245 80.23 59.43 71.89
N ALA A 246 80.96 58.32 71.91
CA ALA A 246 82.10 58.11 72.80
C ALA A 246 83.25 59.10 72.52
N ALA A 247 83.54 59.40 71.25
CA ALA A 247 84.54 60.40 70.85
C ALA A 247 84.10 61.83 71.24
N LEU A 248 82.83 62.19 71.03
CA LEU A 248 82.25 63.47 71.44
C LEU A 248 82.12 63.59 72.97
N ALA A 249 81.92 62.48 73.68
CA ALA A 249 81.99 62.43 75.13
C ALA A 249 83.44 62.66 75.60
N ALA A 250 84.42 62.00 74.98
CA ALA A 250 85.84 62.24 75.26
C ALA A 250 86.28 63.68 74.91
N GLU A 251 85.76 64.28 73.83
CA GLU A 251 85.96 65.71 73.53
C GLU A 251 85.27 66.60 74.57
N ARG A 252 84.05 66.29 75.01
CA ARG A 252 83.37 67.02 76.09
C ARG A 252 84.13 66.90 77.41
N ASP A 253 84.68 65.74 77.72
CA ASP A 253 85.50 65.51 78.90
C ASP A 253 86.83 66.26 78.80
N ALA A 254 87.48 66.26 77.64
CA ALA A 254 88.68 67.04 77.37
C ALA A 254 88.42 68.56 77.39
N VAL A 255 87.27 69.02 76.88
CA VAL A 255 86.82 70.42 76.98
C VAL A 255 86.44 70.76 78.42
N SER A 256 85.85 69.84 79.19
CA SER A 256 85.54 70.07 80.61
C SER A 256 86.80 70.08 81.47
N ALA A 257 87.79 69.24 81.19
CA ALA A 257 89.11 69.23 81.80
C ALA A 257 89.91 70.47 81.40
N GLY A 258 89.83 70.89 80.13
CA GLY A 258 90.39 72.14 79.63
C GLY A 258 89.75 73.36 80.28
N ARG A 259 88.42 73.35 80.47
CA ARG A 259 87.67 74.40 81.19
C ARG A 259 87.96 74.35 82.69
N GLY A 260 88.22 73.16 83.25
CA GLY A 260 88.66 72.91 84.62
C GLY A 260 90.05 73.50 84.87
N ALA A 261 90.99 73.23 83.97
CA ALA A 261 92.31 73.85 83.92
C ALA A 261 92.22 75.37 83.70
N LEU A 262 91.28 75.85 82.87
CA LEU A 262 91.01 77.28 82.71
C LEU A 262 90.45 77.88 84.00
N THR A 263 89.55 77.20 84.72
CA THR A 263 89.08 77.66 86.04
C THR A 263 90.17 77.56 87.12
N GLN A 264 91.12 76.63 87.03
CA GLN A 264 92.30 76.61 87.92
C GLN A 264 93.26 77.76 87.59
N ALA A 265 93.48 78.07 86.30
CA ALA A 265 94.27 79.23 85.88
C ALA A 265 93.58 80.55 86.25
N VAL A 266 92.27 80.65 86.07
CA VAL A 266 91.46 81.81 86.49
C VAL A 266 91.38 81.89 88.02
N ALA A 267 91.37 80.78 88.76
CA ALA A 267 91.47 80.79 90.22
C ALA A 267 92.88 81.21 90.70
N ALA A 268 93.94 80.80 90.00
CA ALA A 268 95.31 81.24 90.28
C ALA A 268 95.50 82.75 90.00
N VAL A 269 94.79 83.31 89.01
CA VAL A 269 94.77 84.76 88.72
C VAL A 269 93.83 85.52 89.68
N ALA A 270 92.65 84.97 89.98
CA ALA A 270 91.67 85.57 90.89
C ALA A 270 92.12 85.53 92.37
N GLY A 271 92.95 84.57 92.75
CA GLY A 271 93.63 84.53 94.05
C GLY A 271 94.56 85.72 94.30
N GLY A 272 94.93 86.48 93.24
CA GLY A 272 95.63 87.75 93.35
C GLY A 272 94.74 89.00 93.29
N LEU A 273 93.43 88.86 93.02
CA LEU A 273 92.55 89.99 92.66
C LEU A 273 91.17 90.05 93.36
N GLY A 274 90.80 89.07 94.18
CA GLY A 274 89.79 89.24 95.24
C GLY A 274 88.39 89.70 94.81
N ILE A 275 87.71 88.92 93.96
CA ILE A 275 86.30 89.16 93.59
C ILE A 275 85.47 87.89 93.84
N GLU A 276 84.50 87.99 94.75
CA GLU A 276 83.51 86.94 95.04
C GLU A 276 82.21 87.13 94.23
N GLY A 277 81.56 86.02 93.84
CA GLY A 277 80.09 85.90 93.65
C GLY A 277 79.43 86.75 92.53
N MET A 278 78.25 86.47 91.98
CA MET A 278 77.15 85.54 92.25
C MET A 278 76.21 85.55 90.98
N PRO A 279 75.03 84.88 90.91
CA PRO A 279 74.56 84.28 89.63
C PRO A 279 73.07 84.58 89.24
N GLN A 280 72.59 83.87 88.20
CA GLN A 280 71.19 83.39 87.95
C GLN A 280 69.97 84.34 87.85
N ALA A 281 69.11 84.09 86.85
CA ALA A 281 67.62 84.24 86.81
C ALA A 281 67.08 83.60 85.50
N HIS A 282 66.04 82.73 85.45
CA HIS A 282 64.57 82.89 85.65
C HIS A 282 63.86 83.70 84.52
N THR A 283 62.60 83.43 84.12
CA THR A 283 61.35 83.87 84.80
C THR A 283 60.06 83.34 84.09
N GLU A 284 58.90 83.28 84.77
CA GLU A 284 57.53 82.95 84.28
C GLU A 284 56.57 84.17 84.20
N ALA A 285 55.38 84.09 83.57
CA ALA A 285 54.32 85.13 83.66
C ALA A 285 52.86 84.69 83.31
N ARG A 286 51.86 85.49 83.75
CA ARG A 286 50.39 85.40 83.50
C ARG A 286 49.90 86.54 82.55
N ALA A 287 48.79 86.52 81.79
CA ALA A 287 47.54 85.73 81.71
C ALA A 287 46.31 86.21 82.54
N ASP A 288 45.34 86.90 81.90
CA ASP A 288 43.90 87.05 82.30
C ASP A 288 43.04 87.73 81.18
N THR A 289 42.81 87.05 80.06
CA THR A 289 41.88 87.44 78.96
C THR A 289 41.51 86.19 78.15
N HIS A 290 40.34 86.10 77.50
CA HIS A 290 39.98 84.93 76.70
C HIS A 290 39.37 85.25 75.32
N VAL A 291 39.42 84.26 74.42
CA VAL A 291 39.01 84.39 73.00
C VAL A 291 37.93 83.39 72.62
N LEU A 292 36.85 83.86 72.00
CA LEU A 292 35.76 83.04 71.47
C LEU A 292 35.95 82.81 69.96
N PHE A 293 35.87 81.56 69.52
CA PHE A 293 35.80 81.20 68.10
C PHE A 293 34.34 80.97 67.72
N VAL A 294 33.76 81.94 67.01
CA VAL A 294 32.37 81.90 66.54
C VAL A 294 32.34 81.34 65.11
N PRO A 295 31.54 80.31 64.81
CA PRO A 295 31.38 79.79 63.45
C PRO A 295 30.56 80.75 62.57
N GLY A 296 30.77 80.66 61.27
CA GLY A 296 30.13 81.44 60.22
C GLY A 296 30.68 80.99 58.86
N GLU A 297 30.57 81.80 57.80
CA GLU A 297 31.21 81.48 56.50
C GLU A 297 32.73 81.26 56.62
N ARG A 298 33.36 81.92 57.61
CA ARG A 298 34.69 81.61 58.15
C ARG A 298 34.65 81.83 59.66
N TYR A 299 35.45 81.09 60.42
CA TYR A 299 35.57 81.29 61.86
C TYR A 299 36.08 82.71 62.17
N ARG A 300 35.40 83.41 63.07
CA ARG A 300 35.78 84.72 63.58
C ARG A 300 36.19 84.63 65.05
N MET A 301 37.24 85.34 65.41
CA MET A 301 37.73 85.45 66.78
C MET A 301 37.15 86.71 67.43
N VAL A 302 36.50 86.54 68.59
CA VAL A 302 35.94 87.64 69.39
C VAL A 302 36.60 87.59 70.76
N GLU A 303 37.34 88.64 71.12
CA GLU A 303 37.93 88.74 72.46
C GLU A 303 36.85 89.18 73.46
N SER A 304 36.78 88.53 74.62
CA SER A 304 35.82 88.85 75.67
C SER A 304 36.51 88.99 77.02
N SER A 305 36.00 89.90 77.85
CA SER A 305 36.52 90.15 79.19
C SER A 305 35.90 89.18 80.20
N GLY A 306 36.69 88.76 81.19
CA GLY A 306 36.30 87.79 82.22
C GLY A 306 36.88 86.38 82.00
N PRO A 307 36.54 85.42 82.88
CA PRO A 307 36.99 84.04 82.76
C PRO A 307 36.34 83.34 81.55
N ALA A 308 37.03 82.36 80.97
CA ALA A 308 36.50 81.61 79.84
C ALA A 308 35.24 80.80 80.22
N PRO A 309 34.19 80.81 79.40
CA PRO A 309 32.94 80.11 79.68
C PRO A 309 33.11 78.58 79.59
N ALA A 310 32.34 77.86 80.42
CA ALA A 310 32.46 76.42 80.56
C ALA A 310 31.89 75.66 79.34
N VAL A 311 32.48 74.51 79.03
CA VAL A 311 31.98 73.59 77.99
C VAL A 311 30.55 73.17 78.32
N GLY A 312 29.68 73.27 77.33
CA GLY A 312 28.25 72.95 77.40
C GLY A 312 27.33 74.15 77.67
N SER A 313 27.86 75.31 78.08
CA SER A 313 27.07 76.54 78.31
C SER A 313 26.58 77.16 76.99
N GLU A 314 25.38 77.75 77.02
CA GLU A 314 24.87 78.59 75.94
C GLU A 314 25.25 80.05 76.16
N ILE A 315 25.67 80.72 75.09
CA ILE A 315 26.11 82.11 75.08
C ILE A 315 25.48 82.79 73.86
N GLU A 316 24.97 84.00 74.08
CA GLU A 316 24.44 84.85 73.01
C GLU A 316 25.57 85.77 72.51
N VAL A 317 25.92 85.67 71.24
CA VAL A 317 26.93 86.51 70.58
C VAL A 317 26.29 87.08 69.31
N ASP A 318 26.22 88.41 69.23
CA ASP A 318 25.52 89.14 68.15
C ASP A 318 24.07 88.66 67.90
N LEU A 319 23.31 88.43 68.97
CA LEU A 319 21.90 88.00 68.97
C LEU A 319 21.64 86.56 68.45
N GLU A 320 22.68 85.79 68.16
CA GLU A 320 22.60 84.36 67.88
C GLU A 320 23.04 83.52 69.09
N ARG A 321 22.37 82.39 69.32
CA ARG A 321 22.68 81.47 70.42
C ARG A 321 23.61 80.37 69.98
N PHE A 322 24.77 80.32 70.64
CA PHE A 322 25.76 79.30 70.44
C PHE A 322 26.00 78.50 71.71
N ARG A 323 26.44 77.26 71.57
CA ARG A 323 26.87 76.41 72.66
C ARG A 323 28.39 76.26 72.66
N VAL A 324 29.03 76.36 73.83
CA VAL A 324 30.46 76.07 73.97
C VAL A 324 30.69 74.57 73.83
N VAL A 325 31.45 74.14 72.83
CA VAL A 325 31.76 72.72 72.58
C VAL A 325 33.15 72.35 73.10
N ARG A 326 34.08 73.31 73.18
CA ARG A 326 35.44 73.10 73.66
C ARG A 326 36.00 74.36 74.32
N ALA A 327 36.80 74.21 75.36
CA ALA A 327 37.61 75.28 75.94
C ALA A 327 39.04 74.78 76.26
N GLY A 328 40.05 75.66 76.21
CA GLY A 328 41.46 75.32 76.44
C GLY A 328 42.41 76.52 76.33
N SER A 329 43.73 76.30 76.26
CA SER A 329 44.74 77.36 76.04
C SER A 329 44.99 77.59 74.55
N ALA A 330 45.12 78.85 74.11
CA ALA A 330 45.14 79.23 72.70
C ALA A 330 46.22 78.46 71.88
N PRO A 331 45.93 78.02 70.65
CA PRO A 331 46.88 77.30 69.80
C PRO A 331 47.92 78.21 69.12
N LEU A 332 48.07 79.46 69.59
CA LEU A 332 49.01 80.44 69.04
C LEU A 332 50.32 80.42 69.85
N PRO A 333 51.49 80.26 69.21
CA PRO A 333 52.76 80.20 69.94
C PRO A 333 53.06 81.53 70.63
N GLY A 334 53.11 81.49 71.97
CA GLY A 334 53.35 82.66 72.83
C GLY A 334 52.09 83.29 73.45
N ASP A 335 50.88 82.82 73.10
CA ASP A 335 49.64 83.32 73.70
C ASP A 335 49.13 82.38 74.81
N ALA A 336 49.23 82.81 76.06
CA ALA A 336 48.78 82.05 77.23
C ALA A 336 47.28 82.21 77.55
N ARG A 337 46.52 82.94 76.72
CA ARG A 337 45.09 83.19 76.93
C ARG A 337 44.25 81.92 76.72
N SER A 338 43.15 81.83 77.45
CA SER A 338 42.17 80.75 77.24
C SER A 338 41.33 81.03 75.98
N TYR A 339 40.83 79.99 75.33
CA TYR A 339 39.86 80.09 74.25
C TYR A 339 38.66 79.17 74.48
N ALA A 340 37.54 79.51 73.85
CA ALA A 340 36.38 78.64 73.74
C ALA A 340 35.87 78.58 72.29
N TYR A 341 35.40 77.41 71.87
CA TYR A 341 34.92 77.10 70.53
C TYR A 341 33.40 76.90 70.57
N LEU A 342 32.70 77.54 69.65
CA LEU A 342 31.24 77.62 69.64
C LEU A 342 30.64 76.84 68.48
N GLU A 343 29.45 76.27 68.67
CA GLU A 343 28.61 75.70 67.61
C GLU A 343 27.17 76.25 67.69
N PRO A 344 26.44 76.38 66.56
CA PRO A 344 25.05 76.84 66.58
C PRO A 344 24.13 75.82 67.27
N ALA A 345 23.21 76.30 68.12
CA ALA A 345 22.22 75.44 68.76
C ALA A 345 21.11 75.03 67.77
N GLY A 346 21.34 73.96 67.01
CA GLY A 346 20.45 73.49 65.94
C GLY A 346 19.06 73.02 66.41
N THR A 347 18.02 73.36 65.64
CA THR A 347 16.65 72.89 65.81
C THR A 347 16.51 71.38 65.49
N PRO A 348 15.82 70.59 66.33
CA PRO A 348 15.66 69.14 66.11
C PRO A 348 14.47 68.79 65.20
N ASP A 349 14.71 67.96 64.18
CA ASP A 349 13.68 67.37 63.30
C ASP A 349 13.09 66.05 63.87
N PRO A 350 11.78 65.76 63.65
CA PRO A 350 11.14 64.49 64.01
C PRO A 350 11.22 63.41 62.90
N PRO A 351 11.11 62.11 63.25
CA PRO A 351 11.40 60.99 62.34
C PRO A 351 10.26 60.60 61.37
N GLU A 352 10.67 59.95 60.28
CA GLU A 352 9.86 59.45 59.16
C GLU A 352 8.90 58.30 59.51
N ALA A 353 7.87 58.11 58.67
CA ALA A 353 6.97 56.95 58.65
C ALA A 353 6.60 56.59 57.19
#